data_AF-A0A498RF57-F1
#
_entry.id   AF-A0A498RF57-F1
#
_cell.length_a   1.000
_cell.length_b   1.000
_cell.length_c   1.000
_cell.angle_alpha   90.00
_cell.angle_beta   90.00
_cell.angle_gamma   90.00
#
_symmetry.space_group_name_H-M   'P 1'
#
loop_
_entity.id
_entity.type
_entity.pdbx_description
1 polymer ?
#
loop_
_entity_poly.entity_id
_entity_poly.type
_entity_poly.pdbx_seq_one_letter_code
_entity_poly.pdbx_strand_id
1 'polypeptide(L)'
;MKRSILAVFMLTMVLWAVENTNIAGLEQFKPDLTATVFANEYILHWSKLPYPAYYEVEVLRSPPASDHSPVPAQQRITSYHTWQNQLVINRNFPFHTYWRVSAQGLFLRPLGLYSDPIKLSEIAGGSSGEELSPIKPLPTSVFIHGKPVPDKPVLTWTSVPGAVYYEIEFLSSLPENPNDINPSRYQIASSREVFTNGYNADLSWYAGNKVYWRVRALDYDGNPIGVYSDASPVYIDHTLPQTLKPVITTVFNQHGTATPLYPVYSWIPVTGAVSYEVEVMDQPPENPNGTEPSRHRIWSKENVTGFDCYDEEPRLTSGIYYWRVRGFDAQGNAVGIFSDAGRFVVDLNKGNYAATLGDSITHGGGAISYSPANWEYDYQTYLAFPAVNLGRSGDTAEDMAKRFDRDVLPFKPRFLLILGGTNSLRGGVPAGEVIDELTLIRDKAFQHGIRPIFLTLPPINPAAIAKAFNEETAPDWREEFDTVNAFIRRQRYYIDLDPYFCDAARELPDRYAIDGLHLDIEGKKLMAQIINANWTRVTQ
;
A
#
# COMPACT_ATOMS: atom_id res chain seq x y z
N MET A 1 -12.88 -9.70 -62.09
CA MET A 1 -13.65 -8.83 -61.17
C MET A 1 -15.06 -9.33 -60.89
N LYS A 2 -16.01 -9.38 -61.84
CA LYS A 2 -17.42 -9.74 -61.54
C LYS A 2 -17.65 -11.13 -60.90
N ARG A 3 -16.93 -12.16 -61.36
CA ARG A 3 -17.01 -13.53 -60.77
C ARG A 3 -16.42 -13.60 -59.35
N SER A 4 -15.35 -12.85 -59.09
CA SER A 4 -14.70 -12.77 -57.78
C SER A 4 -15.57 -12.02 -56.76
N ILE A 5 -16.24 -10.94 -57.19
CA ILE A 5 -17.18 -10.17 -56.34
C ILE A 5 -18.41 -11.02 -55.99
N LEU A 6 -18.96 -11.76 -56.95
CA LEU A 6 -20.11 -12.65 -56.71
C LEU A 6 -19.75 -13.80 -55.75
N ALA A 7 -18.56 -14.37 -55.87
CA ALA A 7 -18.07 -15.41 -54.96
C ALA A 7 -17.89 -14.89 -53.53
N VAL A 8 -17.32 -13.69 -53.37
CA VAL A 8 -17.18 -13.03 -52.06
C VAL A 8 -18.55 -12.73 -51.46
N PHE A 9 -19.50 -12.21 -52.25
CA PHE A 9 -20.85 -11.91 -51.79
C PHE A 9 -21.62 -13.17 -51.33
N MET A 10 -21.55 -14.25 -52.10
CA MET A 10 -22.12 -15.55 -51.73
C MET A 10 -21.48 -16.09 -50.45
N LEU A 11 -20.16 -16.02 -50.33
CA LEU A 11 -19.46 -16.43 -49.12
C LEU A 11 -19.88 -15.62 -47.89
N THR A 12 -20.00 -14.29 -48.02
CA THR A 12 -20.46 -13.43 -46.92
C THR A 12 -21.90 -13.72 -46.52
N MET A 13 -22.80 -14.03 -47.46
CA MET A 13 -24.17 -14.43 -47.14
C MET A 13 -24.23 -15.79 -46.43
N VAL A 14 -23.39 -16.74 -46.85
CA VAL A 14 -23.30 -18.05 -46.17
C VAL A 14 -22.77 -17.88 -44.75
N LEU A 15 -21.69 -17.10 -44.56
CA LEU A 15 -21.15 -16.81 -43.22
C LEU A 15 -22.17 -16.08 -42.36
N TRP A 16 -22.88 -15.10 -42.90
CA TRP A 16 -23.96 -14.40 -42.19
C TRP A 16 -25.09 -15.35 -41.77
N ALA A 17 -25.53 -16.25 -42.67
CA ALA A 17 -26.54 -17.24 -42.34
C ALA A 17 -26.06 -18.22 -41.26
N VAL A 18 -24.80 -18.66 -41.30
CA VAL A 18 -24.22 -19.56 -40.29
C VAL A 18 -24.12 -18.88 -38.92
N GLU A 19 -23.72 -17.60 -38.86
CA GLU A 19 -23.62 -16.86 -37.59
C GLU A 19 -24.97 -16.44 -37.00
N ASN A 20 -26.03 -16.35 -37.82
CA ASN A 20 -27.36 -15.88 -37.39
C ASN A 20 -28.42 -16.99 -37.37
N THR A 21 -28.03 -18.26 -37.51
CA THR A 21 -28.94 -19.41 -37.42
C THR A 21 -28.34 -20.52 -36.59
N ASN A 22 -29.20 -21.36 -35.99
CA ASN A 22 -28.76 -22.45 -35.11
C ASN A 22 -28.19 -23.66 -35.86
N ILE A 23 -27.98 -23.55 -37.17
CA ILE A 23 -27.63 -24.66 -38.08
C ILE A 23 -26.27 -25.27 -37.71
N ALA A 24 -25.35 -24.48 -37.18
CA ALA A 24 -23.98 -24.91 -36.83
C ALA A 24 -23.74 -25.07 -35.33
N GLY A 25 -24.78 -24.89 -34.48
CA GLY A 25 -24.66 -25.05 -33.02
C GLY A 25 -23.70 -24.08 -32.32
N LEU A 26 -23.31 -22.99 -32.99
CA LEU A 26 -22.33 -22.02 -32.48
C LEU A 26 -22.75 -21.41 -31.14
N GLU A 27 -24.06 -21.16 -30.96
CA GLU A 27 -24.63 -20.53 -29.76
C GLU A 27 -24.36 -21.29 -28.45
N GLN A 28 -24.07 -22.59 -28.54
CA GLN A 28 -23.77 -23.45 -27.38
C GLN A 28 -22.28 -23.50 -27.06
N PHE A 29 -21.43 -22.93 -27.90
CA PHE A 29 -20.00 -22.93 -27.66
C PHE A 29 -19.66 -22.05 -26.47
N LYS A 30 -19.06 -22.65 -25.44
CA LYS A 30 -18.49 -21.97 -24.27
C LYS A 30 -16.99 -22.22 -24.25
N PRO A 31 -16.14 -21.19 -24.39
CA PRO A 31 -14.71 -21.37 -24.29
C PRO A 31 -14.33 -21.89 -22.91
N ASP A 32 -13.45 -22.89 -22.87
CA ASP A 32 -12.86 -23.40 -21.63
C ASP A 32 -11.59 -22.60 -21.35
N LEU A 33 -11.69 -21.58 -20.49
CA LEU A 33 -10.60 -20.65 -20.21
C LEU A 33 -9.69 -21.21 -19.12
N THR A 34 -8.38 -21.16 -19.37
CA THR A 34 -7.34 -21.45 -18.39
C THR A 34 -6.30 -20.34 -18.44
N ALA A 35 -5.57 -20.14 -17.34
CA ALA A 35 -4.52 -19.16 -17.28
C ALA A 35 -3.35 -19.67 -16.44
N THR A 36 -2.16 -19.19 -16.76
CA THR A 36 -0.93 -19.44 -15.99
C THR A 36 -0.15 -18.13 -15.84
N VAL A 37 0.59 -18.00 -14.75
CA VAL A 37 1.49 -16.86 -14.51
C VAL A 37 2.93 -17.33 -14.65
N PHE A 38 3.69 -16.66 -15.49
CA PHE A 38 5.12 -16.88 -15.65
C PHE A 38 5.84 -15.54 -15.78
N ALA A 39 6.84 -15.28 -14.94
CA ALA A 39 7.67 -14.07 -15.01
C ALA A 39 6.89 -12.74 -15.13
N ASN A 40 5.81 -12.57 -14.35
CA ASN A 40 4.87 -11.43 -14.38
C ASN A 40 4.04 -11.27 -15.67
N GLU A 41 3.92 -12.31 -16.48
CA GLU A 41 3.01 -12.36 -17.62
C GLU A 41 1.86 -13.33 -17.34
N TYR A 42 0.64 -12.90 -17.67
CA TYR A 42 -0.54 -13.77 -17.67
C TYR A 42 -0.67 -14.41 -19.04
N ILE A 43 -0.56 -15.74 -19.08
CA ILE A 43 -0.69 -16.52 -20.31
C ILE A 43 -2.05 -17.21 -20.26
N LEU A 44 -3.00 -16.72 -21.05
CA LEU A 44 -4.35 -17.26 -21.13
C LEU A 44 -4.49 -18.17 -22.34
N HIS A 45 -5.18 -19.30 -22.13
CA HIS A 45 -5.47 -20.29 -23.15
C HIS A 45 -6.93 -20.68 -23.09
N TRP A 46 -7.54 -20.93 -24.25
CA TRP A 46 -8.91 -21.45 -24.28
C TRP A 46 -9.17 -22.43 -25.41
N SER A 47 -10.27 -23.18 -25.28
CA SER A 47 -10.76 -24.05 -26.34
C SER A 47 -11.09 -23.26 -27.61
N LYS A 48 -10.69 -23.79 -28.77
CA LYS A 48 -10.86 -23.11 -30.06
C LYS A 48 -12.21 -23.48 -30.67
N LEU A 49 -12.99 -22.49 -31.08
CA LEU A 49 -14.18 -22.68 -31.90
C LEU A 49 -13.76 -23.18 -33.30
N PRO A 50 -14.32 -24.29 -33.83
CA PRO A 50 -14.05 -24.79 -35.18
C PRO A 50 -14.77 -23.96 -36.26
N TYR A 51 -14.72 -22.63 -36.15
CA TYR A 51 -15.27 -21.64 -37.06
C TYR A 51 -14.32 -20.42 -37.11
N PRO A 52 -14.22 -19.68 -38.24
CA PRO A 52 -13.40 -18.47 -38.33
C PRO A 52 -13.92 -17.37 -37.39
N ALA A 53 -13.34 -17.29 -36.19
CA ALA A 53 -13.68 -16.30 -35.16
C ALA A 53 -12.41 -15.66 -34.61
N TYR A 54 -12.53 -14.42 -34.15
CA TYR A 54 -11.57 -13.83 -33.22
C TYR A 54 -12.13 -13.95 -31.81
N TYR A 55 -11.31 -13.70 -30.80
CA TYR A 55 -11.68 -13.79 -29.40
C TYR A 55 -11.53 -12.43 -28.73
N GLU A 56 -12.50 -12.10 -27.88
CA GLU A 56 -12.43 -10.96 -26.97
C GLU A 56 -12.21 -11.48 -25.54
N VAL A 57 -11.13 -11.03 -24.90
CA VAL A 57 -10.86 -11.27 -23.47
C VAL A 57 -11.25 -10.02 -22.70
N GLU A 58 -12.23 -10.13 -21.82
CA GLU A 58 -12.68 -9.04 -20.95
C GLU A 58 -12.01 -9.14 -19.57
N VAL A 59 -11.55 -8.00 -19.06
CA VAL A 59 -11.07 -7.86 -17.68
C VAL A 59 -12.09 -7.06 -16.88
N LEU A 60 -12.60 -7.64 -15.80
CA LEU A 60 -13.78 -7.15 -15.06
C LEU A 60 -13.44 -6.81 -13.61
N ARG A 61 -14.15 -5.81 -13.06
CA ARG A 61 -14.02 -5.36 -11.66
C ARG A 61 -14.71 -6.29 -10.65
N SER A 62 -15.69 -7.06 -11.09
CA SER A 62 -16.54 -7.91 -10.26
C SER A 62 -17.02 -9.13 -11.06
N PRO A 63 -17.50 -10.21 -10.40
CA PRO A 63 -17.99 -11.39 -11.10
C PRO A 63 -19.12 -11.03 -12.07
N PRO A 64 -19.09 -11.55 -13.31
CA PRO A 64 -20.20 -11.37 -14.25
C PRO A 64 -21.47 -12.07 -13.75
N ALA A 65 -22.63 -11.42 -13.89
CA ALA A 65 -23.92 -11.98 -13.46
C ALA A 65 -24.49 -13.04 -14.43
N SER A 66 -23.96 -13.09 -15.67
CA SER A 66 -24.41 -13.99 -16.73
C SER A 66 -23.29 -14.26 -17.73
N ASP A 67 -23.30 -15.47 -18.30
CA ASP A 67 -22.47 -15.91 -19.42
C ASP A 67 -23.16 -15.79 -20.78
N HIS A 68 -24.36 -15.21 -20.84
CA HIS A 68 -25.11 -14.96 -22.09
C HIS A 68 -25.05 -13.50 -22.55
N SER A 69 -24.68 -12.57 -21.66
CA SER A 69 -24.78 -11.14 -21.93
C SER A 69 -23.45 -10.41 -21.69
N PRO A 70 -23.16 -9.36 -22.49
CA PRO A 70 -22.07 -8.45 -22.18
C PRO A 70 -22.35 -7.75 -20.84
N VAL A 71 -21.29 -7.44 -20.11
CA VAL A 71 -21.38 -6.65 -18.88
C VAL A 71 -21.54 -5.15 -19.18
N PRO A 72 -22.09 -4.35 -18.25
CA PRO A 72 -22.10 -2.88 -18.36
C PRO A 72 -20.68 -2.31 -18.49
N ALA A 73 -20.53 -1.19 -19.20
CA ALA A 73 -19.23 -0.56 -19.44
C ALA A 73 -18.49 -0.19 -18.13
N GLN A 74 -19.21 0.13 -17.06
CA GLN A 74 -18.62 0.45 -15.75
C GLN A 74 -17.96 -0.77 -15.07
N GLN A 75 -18.40 -1.99 -15.40
CA GLN A 75 -17.85 -3.23 -14.85
C GLN A 75 -16.61 -3.71 -15.63
N ARG A 76 -16.46 -3.28 -16.89
CA ARG A 76 -15.34 -3.64 -17.76
C ARG A 76 -14.16 -2.69 -17.53
N ILE A 77 -13.02 -3.24 -17.12
CA ILE A 77 -11.75 -2.49 -16.96
C ILE A 77 -11.12 -2.26 -18.33
N THR A 78 -11.02 -3.33 -19.13
CA THR A 78 -10.50 -3.29 -20.50
C THR A 78 -10.92 -4.55 -21.25
N SER A 79 -10.69 -4.59 -22.56
CA SER A 79 -10.77 -5.82 -23.35
C SER A 79 -9.65 -5.92 -24.38
N TYR A 80 -9.29 -7.16 -24.70
CA TYR A 80 -8.24 -7.50 -25.65
C TYR A 80 -8.81 -8.37 -26.76
N HIS A 81 -8.24 -8.27 -27.96
CA HIS A 81 -8.68 -9.02 -29.12
C HIS A 81 -7.54 -9.83 -29.74
N THR A 82 -7.81 -11.08 -30.10
CA THR A 82 -6.82 -11.95 -30.76
C THR A 82 -7.50 -12.96 -31.68
N TRP A 83 -6.83 -13.33 -32.78
CA TRP A 83 -7.25 -14.44 -33.66
C TRP A 83 -6.73 -15.80 -33.20
N GLN A 84 -5.84 -15.81 -32.21
CA GLN A 84 -5.30 -17.02 -31.61
C GLN A 84 -6.16 -17.42 -30.42
N ASN A 85 -6.17 -18.72 -30.08
CA ASN A 85 -6.82 -19.22 -28.87
C ASN A 85 -5.93 -19.10 -27.61
N GLN A 86 -5.01 -18.13 -27.65
CA GLN A 86 -4.07 -17.80 -26.60
C GLN A 86 -3.82 -16.29 -26.63
N LEU A 87 -3.61 -15.71 -25.45
CA LEU A 87 -3.19 -14.32 -25.29
C LEU A 87 -2.21 -14.19 -24.13
N VAL A 88 -1.13 -13.47 -24.38
CA VAL A 88 -0.17 -13.06 -23.33
C VAL A 88 -0.50 -11.63 -22.94
N ILE A 89 -0.74 -11.39 -21.66
CA ILE A 89 -0.97 -10.06 -21.10
C ILE A 89 0.12 -9.77 -20.08
N ASN A 90 0.95 -8.76 -20.40
CA ASN A 90 2.07 -8.29 -19.57
C ASN A 90 1.71 -7.06 -18.72
N ARG A 91 0.41 -6.77 -18.57
CA ARG A 91 -0.12 -5.66 -17.77
C ARG A 91 -0.57 -6.18 -16.42
N ASN A 92 -0.15 -5.52 -15.35
CA ASN A 92 -0.60 -5.83 -13.99
C ASN A 92 -2.00 -5.27 -13.75
N PHE A 93 -2.86 -6.11 -13.19
CA PHE A 93 -4.21 -5.76 -12.76
C PHE A 93 -4.35 -6.01 -11.25
N PRO A 94 -5.28 -5.32 -10.56
CA PRO A 94 -5.55 -5.58 -9.15
C PRO A 94 -5.87 -7.07 -8.90
N PHE A 95 -5.51 -7.59 -7.72
CA PHE A 95 -5.72 -9.00 -7.33
C PHE A 95 -7.19 -9.46 -7.35
N HIS A 96 -8.13 -8.52 -7.45
CA HIS A 96 -9.58 -8.73 -7.43
C HIS A 96 -10.26 -8.63 -8.80
N THR A 97 -9.54 -8.86 -9.90
CA THR A 97 -10.12 -8.83 -11.25
C THR A 97 -10.60 -10.21 -11.72
N TYR A 98 -11.65 -10.21 -12.54
CA TYR A 98 -12.25 -11.40 -13.14
C TYR A 98 -12.09 -11.36 -14.65
N TRP A 99 -11.62 -12.46 -15.24
CA TRP A 99 -11.22 -12.51 -16.64
C TRP A 99 -12.07 -13.56 -17.33
N ARG A 100 -12.69 -13.21 -18.46
CA ARG A 100 -13.48 -14.15 -19.25
C ARG A 100 -13.24 -13.91 -20.73
N VAL A 101 -13.46 -14.94 -21.53
CA VAL A 101 -13.27 -14.89 -22.98
C VAL A 101 -14.55 -15.23 -23.72
N SER A 102 -14.75 -14.63 -24.89
CA SER A 102 -15.85 -14.94 -25.80
C SER A 102 -15.33 -15.06 -27.24
N ALA A 103 -15.93 -15.97 -28.02
CA ALA A 103 -15.68 -16.05 -29.45
C ALA A 103 -16.59 -15.06 -30.18
N GLN A 104 -16.00 -14.26 -31.07
CA GLN A 104 -16.65 -13.18 -31.79
C GLN A 104 -16.69 -13.49 -33.28
N GLY A 105 -17.87 -13.26 -33.89
CA GLY A 105 -18.10 -13.44 -35.31
C GLY A 105 -17.61 -12.26 -36.15
N LEU A 106 -17.65 -12.42 -37.47
CA LEU A 106 -17.25 -11.37 -38.40
C LEU A 106 -18.18 -10.14 -38.36
N PHE A 107 -19.36 -10.29 -37.74
CA PHE A 107 -20.37 -9.23 -37.60
C PHE A 107 -20.49 -8.65 -36.18
N LEU A 108 -19.40 -8.71 -35.39
CA LEU A 108 -19.26 -8.04 -34.07
C LEU A 108 -20.31 -8.47 -33.03
N ARG A 109 -20.60 -9.77 -32.97
CA ARG A 109 -21.43 -10.39 -31.93
C ARG A 109 -20.77 -11.64 -31.38
N PRO A 110 -20.98 -11.97 -30.09
CA PRO A 110 -20.59 -13.27 -29.55
C PRO A 110 -21.30 -14.38 -30.33
N LEU A 111 -20.53 -15.37 -30.79
CA LEU A 111 -21.07 -16.53 -31.50
C LEU A 111 -21.64 -17.60 -30.54
N GLY A 112 -21.43 -17.44 -29.24
CA GLY A 112 -21.83 -18.38 -28.19
C GLY A 112 -21.76 -17.74 -26.80
N LEU A 113 -21.44 -18.54 -25.79
CA LEU A 113 -21.35 -18.11 -24.39
C LEU A 113 -19.99 -17.50 -24.07
N TYR A 114 -19.96 -16.69 -23.01
CA TYR A 114 -18.71 -16.31 -22.36
C TYR A 114 -18.18 -17.51 -21.56
N SER A 115 -16.86 -17.65 -21.46
CA SER A 115 -16.24 -18.63 -20.57
C SER A 115 -16.66 -18.40 -19.12
N ASP A 116 -16.49 -19.43 -18.28
CA ASP A 116 -16.46 -19.18 -16.85
C ASP A 116 -15.31 -18.20 -16.53
N PRO A 117 -15.54 -17.24 -15.63
CA PRO A 117 -14.54 -16.24 -15.31
C PRO A 117 -13.45 -16.84 -14.43
N ILE A 118 -12.19 -16.50 -14.70
CA ILE A 118 -11.09 -16.80 -13.78
C ILE A 118 -10.78 -15.55 -12.96
N LYS A 119 -10.59 -15.72 -11.65
CA LYS A 119 -10.15 -14.65 -10.76
C LYS A 119 -8.62 -14.58 -10.74
N LEU A 120 -8.06 -13.39 -10.92
CA LEU A 120 -6.61 -13.22 -11.07
C LEU A 120 -5.79 -13.72 -9.87
N SER A 121 -6.35 -13.59 -8.66
CA SER A 121 -5.74 -14.11 -7.43
C SER A 121 -5.50 -15.63 -7.45
N GLU A 122 -6.27 -16.39 -8.24
CA GLU A 122 -6.19 -17.85 -8.28
C GLU A 122 -5.08 -18.36 -9.24
N ILE A 123 -4.66 -17.53 -10.20
CA ILE A 123 -3.71 -17.91 -11.25
C ILE A 123 -2.25 -17.70 -10.81
N ALA A 124 -1.99 -16.73 -9.92
CA ALA A 124 -0.64 -16.28 -9.55
C ALA A 124 0.15 -17.21 -8.59
N GLY A 125 -0.25 -18.47 -8.43
CA GLY A 125 0.56 -19.48 -7.72
C GLY A 125 0.12 -19.84 -6.30
N GLY A 126 -1.18 -19.91 -6.02
CA GLY A 126 -1.69 -20.67 -4.87
C GLY A 126 -2.04 -22.10 -5.28
N SER A 127 -1.03 -22.99 -5.42
CA SER A 127 -1.29 -24.41 -5.68
C SER A 127 -1.35 -25.22 -4.38
N SER A 128 -2.54 -25.25 -3.78
CA SER A 128 -3.12 -26.39 -3.07
C SER A 128 -4.47 -25.95 -2.55
N GLY A 129 -5.49 -26.80 -2.64
CA GLY A 129 -6.83 -26.53 -2.13
C GLY A 129 -6.85 -26.30 -0.62
N GLU A 130 -6.54 -25.07 -0.21
CA GLU A 130 -7.08 -24.47 0.98
C GLU A 130 -8.50 -24.02 0.60
N GLU A 131 -9.50 -24.50 1.33
CA GLU A 131 -10.77 -23.77 1.45
C GLU A 131 -10.42 -22.29 1.58
N LEU A 132 -10.96 -21.44 0.69
CA LEU A 132 -10.73 -19.99 0.65
C LEU A 132 -10.93 -19.41 2.05
N SER A 133 -9.85 -19.33 2.82
CA SER A 133 -9.91 -18.85 4.19
C SER A 133 -10.14 -17.35 4.11
N PRO A 134 -11.17 -16.84 4.79
CA PRO A 134 -11.51 -15.43 4.69
C PRO A 134 -10.35 -14.58 5.23
N ILE A 135 -10.07 -13.44 4.57
CA ILE A 135 -9.08 -12.46 5.04
C ILE A 135 -9.47 -12.07 6.46
N LYS A 136 -8.61 -12.34 7.44
CA LYS A 136 -8.84 -11.99 8.84
C LYS A 136 -7.51 -11.73 9.55
N PRO A 137 -7.46 -10.82 10.53
CA PRO A 137 -6.29 -10.69 11.37
C PRO A 137 -6.05 -11.97 12.19
N LEU A 138 -4.78 -12.27 12.48
CA LEU A 138 -4.41 -13.40 13.32
C LEU A 138 -3.92 -12.90 14.68
N PRO A 139 -4.56 -13.26 15.79
CA PRO A 139 -4.10 -12.93 17.14
C PRO A 139 -2.66 -13.42 17.36
N THR A 140 -1.79 -12.53 17.84
CA THR A 140 -0.39 -12.83 18.17
C THR A 140 -0.14 -12.80 19.68
N SER A 141 -0.99 -12.13 20.46
CA SER A 141 -0.97 -12.24 21.92
C SER A 141 -1.72 -13.49 22.36
N VAL A 142 -1.11 -14.26 23.27
CA VAL A 142 -1.67 -15.52 23.77
C VAL A 142 -1.78 -15.46 25.29
N PHE A 143 -3.00 -15.65 25.80
CA PHE A 143 -3.29 -15.69 27.23
C PHE A 143 -3.79 -17.09 27.61
N ILE A 144 -3.14 -17.71 28.59
CA ILE A 144 -3.46 -19.06 29.02
C ILE A 144 -4.02 -19.05 30.43
N HIS A 145 -4.98 -19.93 30.72
CA HIS A 145 -5.69 -19.97 32.00
C HIS A 145 -4.77 -20.05 33.23
N GLY A 146 -3.64 -20.76 33.15
CA GLY A 146 -2.68 -20.90 34.25
C GLY A 146 -1.77 -19.69 34.49
N LYS A 147 -1.88 -18.63 33.69
CA LYS A 147 -1.11 -17.38 33.81
C LYS A 147 -2.03 -16.20 33.48
N PRO A 148 -2.95 -15.84 34.40
CA PRO A 148 -3.82 -14.69 34.20
C PRO A 148 -3.00 -13.39 34.14
N VAL A 149 -3.59 -12.37 33.52
CA VAL A 149 -3.00 -11.04 33.35
C VAL A 149 -3.78 -10.00 34.14
N PRO A 150 -3.17 -8.84 34.46
CA PRO A 150 -3.87 -7.70 35.03
C PRO A 150 -4.99 -7.17 34.12
N ASP A 151 -5.78 -6.22 34.65
CA ASP A 151 -6.96 -5.65 33.99
C ASP A 151 -6.73 -5.00 32.64
N LYS A 152 -5.49 -4.57 32.35
CA LYS A 152 -5.17 -3.85 31.12
C LYS A 152 -4.13 -4.56 30.26
N PRO A 153 -4.48 -5.72 29.66
CA PRO A 153 -3.57 -6.43 28.77
C PRO A 153 -3.42 -5.71 27.43
N VAL A 154 -2.30 -5.97 26.75
CA VAL A 154 -2.10 -5.56 25.36
C VAL A 154 -2.48 -6.73 24.45
N LEU A 155 -3.46 -6.50 23.59
CA LEU A 155 -3.95 -7.44 22.59
C LEU A 155 -3.25 -7.12 21.27
N THR A 156 -2.68 -8.10 20.58
CA THR A 156 -1.92 -7.87 19.33
C THR A 156 -2.31 -8.87 18.26
N TRP A 157 -2.18 -8.47 17.00
CA TRP A 157 -2.48 -9.31 15.84
C TRP A 157 -1.59 -8.97 14.64
N THR A 158 -1.65 -9.80 13.60
CA THR A 158 -1.02 -9.52 12.31
C THR A 158 -1.74 -8.40 11.58
N SER A 159 -1.00 -7.48 10.96
CA SER A 159 -1.57 -6.45 10.09
C SER A 159 -2.28 -7.08 8.88
N VAL A 160 -3.35 -6.45 8.41
CA VAL A 160 -4.05 -6.80 7.18
C VAL A 160 -3.74 -5.73 6.13
N PRO A 161 -3.18 -6.09 4.96
CA PRO A 161 -2.91 -5.13 3.88
C PRO A 161 -4.14 -4.30 3.51
N GLY A 162 -3.98 -2.97 3.43
CA GLY A 162 -5.05 -2.03 3.11
C GLY A 162 -5.96 -1.64 4.28
N ALA A 163 -5.77 -2.23 5.48
CA ALA A 163 -6.50 -1.81 6.68
C ALA A 163 -6.09 -0.40 7.10
N VAL A 164 -7.05 0.51 7.24
CA VAL A 164 -6.79 1.85 7.79
C VAL A 164 -6.91 1.83 9.30
N TYR A 165 -7.86 1.06 9.83
CA TYR A 165 -8.05 0.84 11.26
C TYR A 165 -8.73 -0.51 11.49
N TYR A 166 -8.92 -0.85 12.76
CA TYR A 166 -9.53 -2.11 13.18
C TYR A 166 -10.75 -1.87 14.06
N GLU A 167 -11.65 -2.85 14.07
CA GLU A 167 -12.70 -2.94 15.08
C GLU A 167 -12.41 -4.14 15.98
N ILE A 168 -12.28 -3.88 17.27
CA ILE A 168 -12.12 -4.91 18.29
C ILE A 168 -13.45 -5.14 19.01
N GLU A 169 -13.77 -6.40 19.25
CA GLU A 169 -15.00 -6.83 19.90
C GLU A 169 -14.67 -7.72 21.10
N PHE A 170 -15.27 -7.41 22.26
CA PHE A 170 -15.19 -8.20 23.47
C PHE A 170 -16.50 -8.97 23.68
N LEU A 171 -16.37 -10.24 24.04
CA LEU A 171 -17.47 -11.20 24.07
C LEU A 171 -17.53 -11.93 25.42
N SER A 172 -18.75 -12.16 25.90
CA SER A 172 -19.04 -12.98 27.09
C SER A 172 -18.91 -14.49 26.84
N SER A 173 -18.92 -14.93 25.59
CA SER A 173 -18.85 -16.33 25.15
C SER A 173 -18.23 -16.42 23.76
N LEU A 174 -17.90 -17.63 23.31
CA LEU A 174 -17.48 -17.83 21.92
C LEU A 174 -18.60 -17.35 20.96
N PRO A 175 -18.25 -16.68 19.85
CA PRO A 175 -19.22 -16.12 18.94
C PRO A 175 -20.03 -17.23 18.26
N GLU A 176 -21.31 -16.98 18.02
CA GLU A 176 -22.19 -17.86 17.23
C GLU A 176 -21.86 -17.82 15.73
N ASN A 177 -21.12 -16.80 15.30
CA ASN A 177 -20.77 -16.51 13.92
C ASN A 177 -19.23 -16.32 13.78
N PRO A 178 -18.43 -17.39 13.98
CA PRO A 178 -16.99 -17.31 13.73
C PRO A 178 -16.74 -16.99 12.26
N ASN A 179 -15.72 -16.17 11.98
CA ASN A 179 -15.32 -15.80 10.62
C ASN A 179 -16.42 -15.10 9.80
N ASP A 180 -17.28 -14.33 10.48
CA ASP A 180 -18.27 -13.44 9.86
C ASP A 180 -17.80 -11.97 9.94
N ILE A 181 -18.44 -11.09 9.19
CA ILE A 181 -18.31 -9.63 9.33
C ILE A 181 -19.25 -9.10 10.42
N ASN A 182 -20.31 -9.81 10.78
CA ASN A 182 -21.30 -9.25 11.72
C ASN A 182 -20.84 -9.38 13.19
N PRO A 183 -21.13 -8.36 14.03
CA PRO A 183 -21.02 -8.48 15.49
C PRO A 183 -21.74 -9.71 16.03
N SER A 184 -21.24 -10.26 17.14
CA SER A 184 -21.85 -11.42 17.81
C SER A 184 -22.93 -10.97 18.78
N ARG A 185 -23.99 -11.76 18.95
CA ARG A 185 -24.98 -11.56 20.03
C ARG A 185 -24.38 -11.64 21.44
N TYR A 186 -23.17 -12.19 21.57
CA TYR A 186 -22.43 -12.27 22.82
C TYR A 186 -21.55 -11.05 23.09
N GLN A 187 -21.59 -10.03 22.21
CA GLN A 187 -20.88 -8.77 22.41
C GLN A 187 -21.26 -8.11 23.73
N ILE A 188 -20.23 -7.73 24.49
CA ILE A 188 -20.37 -6.94 25.71
C ILE A 188 -19.74 -5.55 25.57
N ALA A 189 -18.75 -5.40 24.69
CA ALA A 189 -18.14 -4.11 24.34
C ALA A 189 -17.49 -4.20 22.96
N SER A 190 -17.31 -3.05 22.30
CA SER A 190 -16.55 -2.94 21.06
C SER A 190 -15.89 -1.56 20.96
N SER A 191 -14.84 -1.46 20.14
CA SER A 191 -14.21 -0.19 19.80
C SER A 191 -13.71 -0.20 18.36
N ARG A 192 -13.87 0.94 17.68
CA ARG A 192 -13.30 1.23 16.36
C ARG A 192 -12.10 2.18 16.42
N GLU A 193 -11.75 2.67 17.60
CA GLU A 193 -10.60 3.56 17.80
C GLU A 193 -9.31 2.74 17.93
N VAL A 194 -9.00 1.97 16.90
CA VAL A 194 -7.87 1.03 16.87
C VAL A 194 -7.07 1.22 15.58
N PHE A 195 -6.10 2.12 15.63
CA PHE A 195 -5.32 2.55 14.46
C PHE A 195 -3.97 1.82 14.29
N THR A 196 -3.73 0.80 15.12
CA THR A 196 -2.52 -0.04 15.04
C THR A 196 -2.92 -1.51 15.10
N ASN A 197 -1.99 -2.41 14.81
CA ASN A 197 -2.21 -3.86 14.92
C ASN A 197 -2.14 -4.39 16.38
N GLY A 198 -2.53 -3.54 17.33
CA GLY A 198 -2.71 -3.89 18.72
C GLY A 198 -3.58 -2.89 19.47
N TYR A 199 -4.03 -3.30 20.65
CA TYR A 199 -4.93 -2.54 21.51
C TYR A 199 -4.63 -2.82 22.97
N ASN A 200 -4.30 -1.79 23.74
CA ASN A 200 -4.27 -1.89 25.19
C ASN A 200 -5.70 -1.79 25.73
N ALA A 201 -6.28 -2.93 26.08
CA ALA A 201 -7.66 -3.01 26.55
C ALA A 201 -7.75 -2.49 27.98
N ASP A 202 -8.82 -1.75 28.32
CA ASP A 202 -9.20 -1.53 29.71
C ASP A 202 -10.35 -2.46 30.06
N LEU A 203 -10.07 -3.49 30.87
CA LEU A 203 -11.05 -4.49 31.30
C LEU A 203 -11.39 -4.35 32.79
N SER A 204 -10.99 -3.25 33.44
CA SER A 204 -11.26 -3.00 34.87
C SER A 204 -12.75 -2.92 35.21
N TRP A 205 -13.60 -2.62 34.22
CA TRP A 205 -15.05 -2.59 34.35
C TRP A 205 -15.68 -4.00 34.32
N TYR A 206 -14.97 -5.00 33.81
CA TYR A 206 -15.50 -6.35 33.62
C TYR A 206 -15.24 -7.19 34.88
N ALA A 207 -16.31 -7.56 35.60
CA ALA A 207 -16.19 -8.30 36.87
C ALA A 207 -15.80 -9.78 36.71
N GLY A 208 -15.72 -10.29 35.48
CA GLY A 208 -15.42 -11.70 35.22
C GLY A 208 -13.94 -11.93 34.96
N ASN A 209 -13.44 -13.10 35.33
CA ASN A 209 -12.03 -13.45 35.18
C ASN A 209 -11.69 -14.02 33.79
N LYS A 210 -12.64 -14.02 32.85
CA LYS A 210 -12.46 -14.54 31.49
C LYS A 210 -13.35 -13.79 30.49
N VAL A 211 -12.74 -13.22 29.47
CA VAL A 211 -13.41 -12.58 28.33
C VAL A 211 -12.85 -13.14 27.03
N TYR A 212 -13.63 -13.17 25.95
CA TYR A 212 -13.09 -13.44 24.63
C TYR A 212 -12.99 -12.13 23.84
N TRP A 213 -12.02 -12.04 22.94
CA TRP A 213 -11.91 -10.91 22.03
C TRP A 213 -11.69 -11.41 20.60
N ARG A 214 -12.14 -10.62 19.63
CA ARG A 214 -11.83 -10.80 18.21
C ARG A 214 -11.71 -9.45 17.53
N VAL A 215 -11.07 -9.42 16.38
CA VAL A 215 -10.75 -8.18 15.67
C VAL A 215 -10.94 -8.32 14.17
N ARG A 216 -11.35 -7.26 13.47
CA ARG A 216 -11.41 -7.20 12.01
C ARG A 216 -10.78 -5.92 11.48
N ALA A 217 -10.30 -6.00 10.24
CA ALA A 217 -9.76 -4.86 9.50
C ALA A 217 -10.87 -4.07 8.79
N LEU A 218 -10.78 -2.75 8.85
CA LEU A 218 -11.69 -1.81 8.20
C LEU A 218 -10.93 -0.92 7.21
N ASP A 219 -11.61 -0.55 6.12
CA ASP A 219 -11.14 0.48 5.19
C ASP A 219 -11.39 1.89 5.75
N TYR A 220 -10.99 2.91 4.99
CA TYR A 220 -11.16 4.31 5.38
C TYR A 220 -12.64 4.69 5.66
N ASP A 221 -13.58 4.12 4.93
CA ASP A 221 -15.02 4.38 5.07
C ASP A 221 -15.67 3.52 6.16
N GLY A 222 -14.90 2.65 6.83
CA GLY A 222 -15.38 1.75 7.87
C GLY A 222 -16.08 0.50 7.37
N ASN A 223 -15.89 0.16 6.09
CA ASN A 223 -16.34 -1.11 5.55
C ASN A 223 -15.35 -2.21 5.93
N PRO A 224 -15.83 -3.44 6.17
CA PRO A 224 -14.95 -4.56 6.46
C PRO A 224 -14.13 -4.97 5.23
N ILE A 225 -12.81 -5.00 5.37
CA ILE A 225 -11.90 -5.59 4.37
C ILE A 225 -11.96 -7.11 4.42
N GLY A 226 -12.17 -7.63 5.63
CA GLY A 226 -12.19 -9.04 5.94
C GLY A 226 -13.16 -9.35 7.07
N VAL A 227 -13.18 -10.62 7.48
CA VAL A 227 -14.00 -11.10 8.58
C VAL A 227 -13.28 -10.91 9.92
N TYR A 228 -14.02 -11.10 11.01
CA TYR A 228 -13.40 -11.17 12.33
C TYR A 228 -12.41 -12.33 12.44
N SER A 229 -11.33 -12.09 13.19
CA SER A 229 -10.43 -13.13 13.67
C SER A 229 -11.20 -14.22 14.45
N ASP A 230 -10.59 -15.38 14.61
CA ASP A 230 -11.08 -16.33 15.61
C ASP A 230 -11.02 -15.68 17.00
N ALA A 231 -12.04 -15.97 17.82
CA ALA A 231 -12.13 -15.40 19.15
C ALA A 231 -11.08 -16.01 20.08
N SER A 232 -10.27 -15.16 20.70
CA SER A 232 -9.20 -15.54 21.61
C SER A 232 -9.58 -15.21 23.06
N PRO A 233 -9.33 -16.10 24.03
CA PRO A 233 -9.62 -15.80 25.42
C PRO A 233 -8.54 -14.89 26.04
N VAL A 234 -8.96 -14.09 27.00
CA VAL A 234 -8.11 -13.38 27.97
C VAL A 234 -8.56 -13.83 29.35
N TYR A 235 -7.61 -14.21 30.20
CA TYR A 235 -7.85 -14.62 31.57
C TYR A 235 -7.32 -13.53 32.51
N ILE A 236 -8.19 -12.97 33.34
CA ILE A 236 -7.90 -11.77 34.14
C ILE A 236 -7.82 -12.14 35.61
N ASP A 237 -6.83 -11.58 36.30
CA ASP A 237 -6.78 -11.56 37.75
C ASP A 237 -6.71 -10.10 38.21
N HIS A 238 -7.86 -9.61 38.67
CA HIS A 238 -8.08 -8.24 39.15
C HIS A 238 -7.22 -7.85 40.36
N THR A 239 -6.52 -8.80 40.98
CA THR A 239 -5.63 -8.53 42.13
C THR A 239 -4.19 -8.29 41.73
N LEU A 240 -3.82 -8.60 40.48
CA LEU A 240 -2.45 -8.39 39.99
C LEU A 240 -2.14 -6.90 39.81
N PRO A 241 -0.94 -6.44 40.20
CA PRO A 241 -0.54 -5.06 39.97
C PRO A 241 -0.45 -4.76 38.47
N GLN A 242 -0.98 -3.61 38.06
CA GLN A 242 -0.88 -3.12 36.69
C GLN A 242 0.40 -2.32 36.50
N THR A 243 1.15 -2.61 35.43
CA THR A 243 2.20 -1.73 34.92
C THR A 243 1.95 -1.51 33.44
N LEU A 244 1.68 -0.27 33.05
CA LEU A 244 1.45 0.11 31.65
C LEU A 244 2.76 0.46 30.98
N LYS A 245 2.88 0.05 29.73
CA LYS A 245 4.08 0.20 28.91
C LYS A 245 3.69 0.13 27.44
N PRO A 246 4.01 1.14 26.62
CA PRO A 246 3.78 1.05 25.18
C PRO A 246 4.59 -0.09 24.55
N VAL A 247 4.06 -0.68 23.49
CA VAL A 247 4.73 -1.74 22.72
C VAL A 247 5.18 -1.17 21.40
N ILE A 248 6.49 -1.07 21.19
CA ILE A 248 7.05 -0.58 19.91
C ILE A 248 6.70 -1.53 18.76
N THR A 249 6.37 -0.97 17.59
CA THR A 249 6.03 -1.73 16.38
C THR A 249 7.03 -1.50 15.25
N THR A 250 7.73 -0.37 15.25
CA THR A 250 8.81 -0.12 14.27
C THR A 250 9.99 -1.05 14.50
N VAL A 251 10.39 -1.76 13.44
CA VAL A 251 11.63 -2.53 13.40
C VAL A 251 12.48 -2.08 12.20
N PHE A 252 13.58 -1.40 12.48
CA PHE A 252 14.52 -0.95 11.45
C PHE A 252 15.49 -2.07 11.04
N ASN A 253 16.13 -1.88 9.88
CA ASN A 253 17.19 -2.74 9.33
C ASN A 253 16.79 -4.20 9.08
N GLN A 254 15.49 -4.51 9.03
CA GLN A 254 15.02 -5.83 8.61
C GLN A 254 15.47 -6.12 7.17
N HIS A 255 15.80 -7.38 6.88
CA HIS A 255 16.25 -7.80 5.54
C HIS A 255 17.45 -7.02 4.99
N GLY A 256 18.24 -6.37 5.85
CA GLY A 256 19.44 -5.62 5.46
C GLY A 256 19.17 -4.25 4.86
N THR A 257 17.94 -3.74 4.96
CA THR A 257 17.54 -2.39 4.51
C THR A 257 18.28 -1.30 5.29
N ALA A 258 18.48 -0.16 4.63
CA ALA A 258 19.02 1.03 5.27
C ALA A 258 17.97 1.65 6.20
N THR A 259 18.40 2.24 7.31
CA THR A 259 17.52 3.14 8.08
C THR A 259 17.28 4.41 7.25
N PRO A 260 16.03 4.89 7.13
CA PRO A 260 15.75 6.18 6.52
C PRO A 260 16.51 7.31 7.22
N LEU A 261 16.86 8.36 6.47
CA LEU A 261 17.55 9.52 7.02
C LEU A 261 16.77 10.16 8.17
N TYR A 262 15.44 10.19 8.03
CA TYR A 262 14.49 10.63 9.02
C TYR A 262 13.70 9.41 9.50
N PRO A 263 14.11 8.74 10.59
CA PRO A 263 13.39 7.58 11.09
C PRO A 263 11.97 7.95 11.57
N VAL A 264 11.06 6.98 11.55
CA VAL A 264 9.74 7.13 12.16
C VAL A 264 9.51 6.03 13.18
N TYR A 265 9.22 6.43 14.41
CA TYR A 265 9.06 5.54 15.56
C TYR A 265 7.58 5.30 15.81
N SER A 266 7.11 4.07 15.78
CA SER A 266 5.69 3.72 15.95
C SER A 266 5.49 2.71 17.09
N TRP A 267 4.35 2.80 17.79
CA TRP A 267 4.03 1.96 18.95
C TRP A 267 2.52 1.71 19.07
N ILE A 268 2.14 0.70 19.85
CA ILE A 268 0.77 0.49 20.31
C ILE A 268 0.50 1.42 21.51
N PRO A 269 -0.51 2.32 21.43
CA PRO A 269 -0.90 3.21 22.52
C PRO A 269 -1.29 2.48 23.81
N VAL A 270 -1.07 3.13 24.95
CA VAL A 270 -1.52 2.64 26.26
C VAL A 270 -2.78 3.37 26.71
N THR A 271 -3.68 2.64 27.38
CA THR A 271 -4.93 3.21 27.91
C THR A 271 -4.63 4.36 28.88
N GLY A 272 -5.31 5.49 28.67
CA GLY A 272 -5.20 6.67 29.56
C GLY A 272 -4.12 7.67 29.15
N ALA A 273 -3.27 7.33 28.17
CA ALA A 273 -2.33 8.30 27.61
C ALA A 273 -2.99 9.16 26.52
N VAL A 274 -2.78 10.47 26.59
CA VAL A 274 -3.22 11.46 25.59
C VAL A 274 -2.05 12.03 24.79
N SER A 275 -0.83 11.89 25.30
CA SER A 275 0.40 12.27 24.64
C SER A 275 1.55 11.35 25.00
N TYR A 276 2.64 11.43 24.25
CA TYR A 276 3.80 10.58 24.38
C TYR A 276 5.11 11.37 24.33
N GLU A 277 6.14 10.83 24.95
CA GLU A 277 7.53 11.23 24.77
C GLU A 277 8.28 10.08 24.12
N VAL A 278 8.95 10.37 23.00
CA VAL A 278 9.91 9.48 22.35
C VAL A 278 11.31 9.98 22.65
N GLU A 279 12.21 9.08 23.03
CA GLU A 279 13.63 9.40 23.14
C GLU A 279 14.49 8.46 22.31
N VAL A 280 15.57 9.00 21.76
CA VAL A 280 16.61 8.28 21.02
C VAL A 280 17.92 8.42 21.78
N MET A 281 18.67 7.33 21.83
CA MET A 281 19.88 7.14 22.62
C MET A 281 20.99 6.53 21.77
N ASP A 282 22.25 6.81 22.13
CA ASP A 282 23.44 6.24 21.48
C ASP A 282 24.02 5.02 22.20
N GLN A 283 23.42 4.64 23.33
CA GLN A 283 23.73 3.44 24.12
C GLN A 283 22.42 2.83 24.67
N PRO A 284 22.43 1.54 25.08
CA PRO A 284 21.30 0.97 25.79
C PRO A 284 20.95 1.80 27.04
N PRO A 285 19.65 2.02 27.34
CA PRO A 285 19.26 2.75 28.53
C PRO A 285 19.70 1.99 29.79
N GLU A 286 20.29 2.70 30.74
CA GLU A 286 20.64 2.19 32.05
C GLU A 286 19.42 1.87 32.93
N ASN A 287 18.24 2.34 32.52
CA ASN A 287 16.98 2.27 33.27
C ASN A 287 15.82 1.72 32.39
N PRO A 288 15.87 0.48 31.88
CA PRO A 288 14.95 -0.04 30.85
C PRO A 288 13.46 -0.03 31.22
N ASN A 289 13.12 -0.08 32.51
CA ASN A 289 11.75 0.03 33.02
C ASN A 289 11.52 1.29 33.87
N GLY A 290 12.36 2.31 33.66
CA GLY A 290 12.28 3.57 34.38
C GLY A 290 11.19 4.50 33.85
N THR A 291 10.97 5.58 34.59
CA THR A 291 10.16 6.74 34.18
C THR A 291 11.03 7.97 33.97
N GLU A 292 12.35 7.84 34.01
CA GLU A 292 13.28 8.97 33.85
C GLU A 292 13.99 8.88 32.50
N PRO A 293 14.29 10.02 31.86
CA PRO A 293 15.17 10.07 30.70
C PRO A 293 16.46 9.28 30.89
N SER A 294 16.93 8.64 29.82
CA SER A 294 18.25 7.99 29.82
C SER A 294 19.36 9.04 29.85
N ARG A 295 20.44 8.79 30.59
CA ARG A 295 21.66 9.64 30.51
C ARG A 295 22.34 9.57 29.14
N HIS A 296 21.99 8.56 28.33
CA HIS A 296 22.48 8.35 26.97
C HIS A 296 21.53 8.94 25.91
N ARG A 297 20.51 9.71 26.32
CA ARG A 297 19.62 10.43 25.41
C ARG A 297 20.41 11.42 24.56
N ILE A 298 20.21 11.34 23.25
CA ILE A 298 20.76 12.28 22.26
C ILE A 298 19.67 13.10 21.57
N TRP A 299 18.42 12.66 21.64
CA TRP A 299 17.27 13.36 21.08
C TRP A 299 16.00 12.91 21.78
N SER A 300 15.01 13.80 21.86
CA SER A 300 13.67 13.46 22.32
C SER A 300 12.64 14.38 21.70
N LYS A 301 11.41 13.89 21.60
CA LYS A 301 10.23 14.67 21.25
C LYS A 301 9.12 14.39 22.26
N GLU A 302 8.63 15.45 22.87
CA GLU A 302 7.55 15.41 23.85
C GLU A 302 6.22 15.82 23.20
N ASN A 303 5.12 15.57 23.90
CA ASN A 303 3.76 15.93 23.46
C ASN A 303 3.36 15.33 22.10
N VAL A 304 3.91 14.17 21.76
CA VAL A 304 3.54 13.46 20.54
C VAL A 304 2.15 12.86 20.72
N THR A 305 1.23 13.17 19.81
CA THR A 305 -0.13 12.60 19.81
C THR A 305 -0.22 11.42 18.85
N GLY A 306 -1.14 10.50 19.10
CA GLY A 306 -1.33 9.31 18.26
C GLY A 306 -0.41 8.16 18.63
N PHE A 307 0.21 7.54 17.62
CA PHE A 307 0.89 6.24 17.73
C PHE A 307 2.22 6.18 16.95
N ASP A 308 2.66 7.30 16.39
CA ASP A 308 3.95 7.41 15.73
C ASP A 308 4.62 8.79 15.94
N CYS A 309 5.92 8.84 15.67
CA CYS A 309 6.74 10.02 15.83
C CYS A 309 7.75 10.10 14.70
N TYR A 310 7.59 11.11 13.86
CA TYR A 310 8.56 11.46 12.83
C TYR A 310 9.76 12.18 13.48
N ASP A 311 10.95 11.62 13.28
CA ASP A 311 12.20 12.24 13.68
C ASP A 311 12.44 13.49 12.82
N GLU A 312 12.61 14.63 13.47
CA GLU A 312 12.86 15.90 12.78
C GLU A 312 14.35 16.10 12.49
N GLU A 313 15.22 15.32 13.16
CA GLU A 313 16.66 15.37 13.03
C GLU A 313 17.17 14.29 12.07
N PRO A 314 17.96 14.65 11.04
CA PRO A 314 18.53 13.67 10.13
C PRO A 314 19.60 12.84 10.85
N ARG A 315 19.50 11.51 10.79
CA ARG A 315 20.47 10.60 11.39
C ARG A 315 21.70 10.42 10.49
N LEU A 316 22.60 11.40 10.57
CA LEU A 316 23.81 11.53 9.72
C LEU A 316 25.09 10.93 10.32
N THR A 317 25.02 10.28 11.48
CA THR A 317 26.17 9.64 12.11
C THR A 317 25.99 8.13 12.06
N SER A 318 26.97 7.42 11.50
CA SER A 318 26.92 5.95 11.51
C SER A 318 27.12 5.43 12.93
N GLY A 319 26.31 4.46 13.34
CA GLY A 319 26.32 3.99 14.71
C GLY A 319 25.15 3.06 15.05
N ILE A 320 25.19 2.54 16.26
CA ILE A 320 24.08 1.80 16.86
C ILE A 320 23.30 2.78 17.73
N TYR A 321 21.99 2.79 17.55
CA TYR A 321 21.07 3.65 18.27
C TYR A 321 20.00 2.81 18.94
N TYR A 322 19.39 3.41 19.95
CA TYR A 322 18.27 2.85 20.70
C TYR A 322 17.17 3.89 20.79
N TRP A 323 15.91 3.47 20.81
CA TRP A 323 14.80 4.39 21.05
C TRP A 323 13.73 3.74 21.92
N ARG A 324 12.98 4.55 22.66
CA ARG A 324 11.84 4.09 23.47
C ARG A 324 10.82 5.19 23.64
N VAL A 325 9.63 4.83 24.11
CA VAL A 325 8.48 5.74 24.22
C VAL A 325 7.72 5.53 25.53
N ARG A 326 7.17 6.59 26.11
CA ARG A 326 6.22 6.52 27.24
C ARG A 326 5.02 7.41 27.04
N GLY A 327 3.89 7.08 27.66
CA GLY A 327 2.65 7.84 27.60
C GLY A 327 2.40 8.70 28.84
N PHE A 328 1.70 9.82 28.64
CA PHE A 328 1.28 10.77 29.67
C PHE A 328 -0.22 11.01 29.63
N ASP A 329 -0.82 11.21 30.80
CA ASP A 329 -2.21 11.57 30.95
C ASP A 329 -2.45 13.06 30.64
N ALA A 330 -3.72 13.48 30.67
CA ALA A 330 -4.10 14.87 30.40
C ALA A 330 -3.61 15.87 31.47
N GLN A 331 -3.10 15.39 32.59
CA GLN A 331 -2.52 16.20 33.66
C GLN A 331 -0.98 16.26 33.55
N GLY A 332 -0.38 15.56 32.58
CA GLY A 332 1.06 15.51 32.36
C GLY A 332 1.79 14.49 33.25
N ASN A 333 1.08 13.59 33.93
CA ASN A 333 1.71 12.51 34.69
C ASN A 333 1.99 11.32 33.77
N ALA A 334 3.08 10.60 34.04
CA ALA A 334 3.35 9.36 33.33
C ALA A 334 2.28 8.31 33.64
N VAL A 335 1.68 7.74 32.61
CA VAL A 335 0.65 6.67 32.72
C VAL A 335 1.28 5.34 33.11
N GLY A 336 2.56 5.18 32.81
CA GLY A 336 3.32 3.98 33.08
C GLY A 336 4.81 4.22 32.88
N ILE A 337 5.52 3.16 32.49
CA ILE A 337 6.97 3.19 32.25
C ILE A 337 7.28 3.33 30.76
N PHE A 338 8.56 3.56 30.44
CA PHE A 338 9.02 3.46 29.05
C PHE A 338 8.80 2.06 28.47
N SER A 339 8.61 2.01 27.15
CA SER A 339 8.71 0.81 26.33
C SER A 339 10.07 0.12 26.47
N ASP A 340 10.16 -1.13 26.03
CA ASP A 340 11.46 -1.72 25.75
C ASP A 340 12.15 -0.87 24.68
N ALA A 341 13.48 -0.78 24.79
CA ALA A 341 14.26 -0.04 23.83
C ALA A 341 14.41 -0.82 22.51
N GLY A 342 13.93 -0.22 21.42
CA GLY A 342 14.18 -0.69 20.07
C GLY A 342 15.59 -0.33 19.63
N ARG A 343 16.34 -1.28 19.08
CA ARG A 343 17.69 -1.06 18.55
C ARG A 343 17.67 -0.87 17.04
N PHE A 344 18.43 0.08 16.52
CA PHE A 344 18.66 0.25 15.08
C PHE A 344 20.10 0.65 14.75
N VAL A 345 20.48 0.55 13.48
CA VAL A 345 21.82 0.85 12.97
C VAL A 345 21.71 1.85 11.84
N VAL A 346 22.45 2.93 11.94
CA VAL A 346 22.68 3.87 10.84
C VAL A 346 24.00 3.50 10.20
N ASP A 347 23.98 3.21 8.89
CA ASP A 347 25.17 2.95 8.08
C ASP A 347 25.06 3.76 6.78
N LEU A 348 25.82 4.85 6.70
CA LEU A 348 25.78 5.75 5.55
C LEU A 348 26.26 5.05 4.26
N ASN A 349 27.06 3.98 4.36
CA ASN A 349 27.56 3.27 3.18
C ASN A 349 26.45 2.57 2.40
N LYS A 350 25.31 2.29 3.06
CA LYS A 350 24.12 1.74 2.40
C LYS A 350 23.53 2.67 1.34
N GLY A 351 23.85 3.97 1.39
CA GLY A 351 23.44 4.97 0.40
C GLY A 351 24.43 5.17 -0.77
N ASN A 352 25.62 4.56 -0.73
CA ASN A 352 26.66 4.83 -1.74
C ASN A 352 26.23 4.42 -3.17
N TYR A 353 25.42 3.37 -3.32
CA TYR A 353 24.95 2.95 -4.64
C TYR A 353 23.83 3.86 -5.15
N ALA A 354 22.75 3.97 -4.39
CA ALA A 354 21.63 4.84 -4.72
C ALA A 354 21.00 5.46 -3.46
N ALA A 355 20.37 6.61 -3.66
CA ALA A 355 19.55 7.28 -2.65
C ALA A 355 18.29 7.86 -3.29
N THR A 356 17.23 8.03 -2.51
CA THR A 356 15.97 8.67 -2.96
C THR A 356 15.75 9.98 -2.19
N LEU A 357 15.73 11.12 -2.88
CA LEU A 357 15.43 12.44 -2.31
C LEU A 357 14.00 12.84 -2.69
N GLY A 358 13.21 13.26 -1.70
CA GLY A 358 11.82 13.64 -1.93
C GLY A 358 11.07 14.08 -0.69
N ASP A 359 9.76 14.24 -0.89
CA ASP A 359 8.78 14.59 0.13
C ASP A 359 8.18 13.34 0.82
N SER A 360 6.94 13.41 1.31
CA SER A 360 6.22 12.30 1.93
C SER A 360 6.00 11.10 1.02
N ILE A 361 5.85 11.30 -0.30
CA ILE A 361 5.67 10.18 -1.25
C ILE A 361 6.94 9.32 -1.26
N THR A 362 8.10 9.96 -1.13
CA THR A 362 9.41 9.30 -1.00
C THR A 362 9.68 8.80 0.40
N HIS A 363 9.34 9.60 1.42
CA HIS A 363 9.62 9.28 2.81
C HIS A 363 8.94 7.98 3.22
N GLY A 364 7.70 7.76 2.81
CA GLY A 364 6.85 6.65 3.22
C GLY A 364 5.45 7.15 3.55
N GLY A 365 4.45 6.29 3.41
CA GLY A 365 3.03 6.68 3.56
C GLY A 365 2.09 5.75 2.80
N GLY A 366 0.79 6.01 2.91
CA GLY A 366 -0.28 5.30 2.20
C GLY A 366 -1.15 4.43 3.11
N ALA A 367 -2.46 4.40 2.84
CA ALA A 367 -3.60 3.95 3.65
C ALA A 367 -3.65 4.60 5.05
N ILE A 368 -3.32 5.91 5.06
CA ILE A 368 -3.58 6.97 6.05
C ILE A 368 -3.42 6.53 7.52
N SER A 369 -2.27 6.09 8.00
CA SER A 369 -1.06 6.90 8.12
C SER A 369 0.13 5.98 8.40
N TYR A 370 0.30 4.92 7.61
CA TYR A 370 1.42 4.01 7.82
C TYR A 370 2.75 4.71 7.59
N SER A 371 3.63 4.64 8.57
CA SER A 371 4.98 5.19 8.48
C SER A 371 5.88 4.32 7.58
N PRO A 372 7.02 4.86 7.09
CA PRO A 372 8.03 4.06 6.39
C PRO A 372 8.63 2.89 7.17
N ALA A 373 8.39 2.82 8.48
CA ALA A 373 8.72 1.62 9.25
C ALA A 373 7.92 0.39 8.77
N ASN A 374 6.76 0.61 8.14
CA ASN A 374 5.97 -0.42 7.49
C ASN A 374 6.49 -0.60 6.06
N TRP A 375 7.40 -1.55 5.92
CA TRP A 375 8.11 -1.83 4.67
C TRP A 375 7.19 -1.99 3.45
N GLU A 376 5.96 -2.49 3.63
CA GLU A 376 4.99 -2.64 2.53
C GLU A 376 4.57 -1.30 1.88
N TYR A 377 4.70 -0.20 2.62
CA TYR A 377 4.36 1.18 2.26
C TYR A 377 5.59 2.04 1.89
N ASP A 378 6.77 1.42 1.84
CA ASP A 378 8.02 2.01 1.38
C ASP A 378 8.36 1.39 0.01
N TYR A 379 8.42 2.20 -1.06
CA TYR A 379 8.64 1.65 -2.40
C TYR A 379 10.09 1.17 -2.60
N GLN A 380 11.03 1.70 -1.81
CA GLN A 380 12.44 1.37 -1.85
C GLN A 380 12.66 -0.09 -1.48
N THR A 381 11.75 -0.69 -0.70
CA THR A 381 11.76 -2.12 -0.36
C THR A 381 11.51 -3.04 -1.55
N TYR A 382 10.89 -2.53 -2.62
CA TYR A 382 10.60 -3.28 -3.85
C TYR A 382 11.60 -2.98 -5.00
N LEU A 383 12.61 -2.14 -4.76
CA LEU A 383 13.66 -1.88 -5.74
C LEU A 383 14.60 -3.09 -5.85
N ALA A 384 15.04 -3.39 -7.07
CA ALA A 384 15.96 -4.50 -7.36
C ALA A 384 17.42 -4.19 -6.98
N PHE A 385 17.66 -3.04 -6.35
CA PHE A 385 18.97 -2.52 -5.98
C PHE A 385 18.89 -1.78 -4.64
N PRO A 386 19.98 -1.70 -3.87
CA PRO A 386 19.96 -1.02 -2.59
C PRO A 386 19.83 0.49 -2.78
N ALA A 387 18.91 1.10 -2.02
CA ALA A 387 18.78 2.54 -1.93
C ALA A 387 18.54 2.96 -0.47
N VAL A 388 19.05 4.14 -0.09
CA VAL A 388 18.68 4.78 1.18
C VAL A 388 17.57 5.79 0.95
N ASN A 389 16.59 5.80 1.85
CA ASN A 389 15.48 6.74 1.84
C ASN A 389 15.90 8.06 2.50
N LEU A 390 16.04 9.12 1.72
CA LEU A 390 16.32 10.50 2.18
C LEU A 390 15.06 11.38 2.13
N GLY A 391 13.88 10.79 1.97
CA GLY A 391 12.61 11.52 1.94
C GLY A 391 12.30 12.17 3.28
N ARG A 392 11.56 13.26 3.26
CA ARG A 392 11.07 13.93 4.47
C ARG A 392 9.65 14.42 4.24
N SER A 393 8.73 13.97 5.08
CA SER A 393 7.31 14.31 4.95
C SER A 393 7.09 15.81 5.09
N GLY A 394 6.26 16.38 4.21
CA GLY A 394 5.91 17.80 4.20
C GLY A 394 6.87 18.70 3.40
N ASP A 395 8.03 18.20 2.96
CA ASP A 395 8.97 19.00 2.18
C ASP A 395 8.35 19.53 0.89
N THR A 396 8.66 20.79 0.57
CA THR A 396 8.51 21.38 -0.76
C THR A 396 9.77 21.14 -1.61
N ALA A 397 9.72 21.46 -2.91
CA ALA A 397 10.91 21.44 -3.76
C ALA A 397 12.02 22.38 -3.24
N GLU A 398 11.64 23.53 -2.66
CA GLU A 398 12.57 24.49 -2.05
C GLU A 398 13.28 23.87 -0.83
N ASP A 399 12.54 23.18 0.05
CA ASP A 399 13.11 22.50 1.22
C ASP A 399 14.12 21.41 0.81
N MET A 400 13.77 20.62 -0.20
CA MET A 400 14.66 19.61 -0.78
C MET A 400 15.96 20.24 -1.30
N ALA A 401 15.87 21.38 -2.01
CA ALA A 401 17.03 22.08 -2.55
C ALA A 401 17.92 22.68 -1.45
N LYS A 402 17.30 23.25 -0.39
CA LYS A 402 17.98 23.79 0.80
C LYS A 402 18.75 22.72 1.55
N ARG A 403 18.17 21.53 1.73
CA ARG A 403 18.79 20.45 2.52
C ARG A 403 19.71 19.52 1.75
N PHE A 404 19.79 19.64 0.41
CA PHE A 404 20.58 18.76 -0.45
C PHE A 404 21.99 18.47 0.09
N ASP A 405 22.75 19.53 0.40
CA ASP A 405 24.16 19.41 0.77
C ASP A 405 24.33 18.63 2.09
N ARG A 406 23.42 18.89 3.04
CA ARG A 406 23.41 18.24 4.36
C ARG A 406 22.96 16.79 4.27
N ASP A 407 21.96 16.49 3.44
CA ASP A 407 21.23 15.22 3.50
C ASP A 407 21.67 14.21 2.45
N VAL A 408 22.23 14.66 1.32
CA VAL A 408 22.65 13.80 0.21
C VAL A 408 24.15 13.53 0.25
N LEU A 409 24.98 14.56 0.43
CA LEU A 409 26.43 14.45 0.29
C LEU A 409 27.09 13.48 1.27
N PRO A 410 26.65 13.34 2.54
CA PRO A 410 27.23 12.36 3.46
C PRO A 410 27.11 10.91 2.98
N PHE A 411 26.06 10.57 2.23
CA PHE A 411 25.83 9.23 1.67
C PHE A 411 26.57 8.98 0.35
N LYS A 412 27.11 10.03 -0.29
CA LYS A 412 27.87 9.97 -1.55
C LYS A 412 27.23 9.04 -2.60
N PRO A 413 25.91 9.17 -2.87
CA PRO A 413 25.23 8.25 -3.77
C PRO A 413 25.78 8.37 -5.19
N ARG A 414 25.98 7.26 -5.88
CA ARG A 414 26.27 7.27 -7.32
C ARG A 414 25.05 7.70 -8.13
N PHE A 415 23.86 7.27 -7.72
CA PHE A 415 22.59 7.57 -8.37
C PHE A 415 21.61 8.18 -7.36
N LEU A 416 21.04 9.33 -7.69
CA LEU A 416 20.05 10.00 -6.85
C LEU A 416 18.71 10.02 -7.57
N LEU A 417 17.74 9.24 -7.09
CA LEU A 417 16.36 9.36 -7.54
C LEU A 417 15.73 10.59 -6.90
N ILE A 418 15.11 11.45 -7.69
CA ILE A 418 14.52 12.72 -7.24
C ILE A 418 13.03 12.70 -7.57
N LEU A 419 12.20 12.74 -6.53
CA LEU A 419 10.74 12.84 -6.61
C LEU A 419 10.25 13.89 -5.62
N GLY A 420 9.92 15.07 -6.12
CA GLY A 420 9.39 16.14 -5.30
C GLY A 420 8.93 17.34 -6.11
N GLY A 421 8.05 18.13 -5.49
CA GLY A 421 7.31 19.22 -6.13
C GLY A 421 5.81 19.11 -5.92
N THR A 422 5.30 17.93 -5.59
CA THR A 422 3.87 17.70 -5.32
C THR A 422 3.32 18.63 -4.24
N ASN A 423 4.01 18.77 -3.10
CA ASN A 423 3.60 19.69 -2.02
C ASN A 423 3.65 21.16 -2.44
N SER A 424 4.64 21.56 -3.23
CA SER A 424 4.74 22.93 -3.77
C SER A 424 3.54 23.23 -4.66
N LEU A 425 3.31 22.39 -5.68
CA LEU A 425 2.31 22.62 -6.71
C LEU A 425 0.89 22.53 -6.17
N ARG A 426 0.58 21.53 -5.34
CA ARG A 426 -0.75 21.42 -4.70
C ARG A 426 -1.02 22.59 -3.76
N GLY A 427 0.02 23.18 -3.18
CA GLY A 427 -0.01 24.36 -2.33
C GLY A 427 -0.03 25.70 -3.09
N GLY A 428 -0.04 25.68 -4.42
CA GLY A 428 -0.16 26.87 -5.26
C GLY A 428 1.15 27.57 -5.61
N VAL A 429 2.30 26.90 -5.41
CA VAL A 429 3.58 27.40 -5.92
C VAL A 429 3.63 27.22 -7.43
N PRO A 430 3.96 28.27 -8.22
CA PRO A 430 4.07 28.15 -9.68
C PRO A 430 5.15 27.14 -10.11
N ALA A 431 4.91 26.43 -11.21
CA ALA A 431 5.83 25.44 -11.76
C ALA A 431 7.19 26.03 -12.12
N GLY A 432 7.26 27.31 -12.50
CA GLY A 432 8.53 27.99 -12.77
C GLY A 432 9.48 27.93 -11.57
N GLU A 433 8.97 28.21 -10.37
CA GLU A 433 9.76 28.14 -9.14
C GLU A 433 10.16 26.71 -8.82
N VAL A 434 9.23 25.75 -8.94
CA VAL A 434 9.55 24.32 -8.75
C VAL A 434 10.63 23.84 -9.72
N ILE A 435 10.59 24.29 -10.98
CA ILE A 435 11.59 23.97 -12.00
C ILE A 435 12.96 24.54 -11.64
N ASP A 436 13.02 25.76 -11.11
CA ASP A 436 14.26 26.38 -10.65
C ASP A 436 14.88 25.58 -9.51
N GLU A 437 14.07 25.10 -8.56
CA GLU A 437 14.57 24.29 -7.44
C GLU A 437 15.01 22.88 -7.85
N LEU A 438 14.27 22.22 -8.74
CA LEU A 438 14.70 20.95 -9.32
C LEU A 438 15.99 21.12 -10.17
N THR A 439 16.14 22.28 -10.82
CA THR A 439 17.36 22.65 -11.54
C THR A 439 18.54 22.83 -10.57
N LEU A 440 18.33 23.50 -9.43
CA LEU A 440 19.36 23.66 -8.40
C LEU A 440 19.82 22.30 -7.84
N ILE A 441 18.89 21.39 -7.55
CA ILE A 441 19.20 20.02 -7.10
C ILE A 441 20.02 19.28 -8.16
N ARG A 442 19.64 19.37 -9.44
CA ARG A 442 20.37 18.76 -10.55
C ARG A 442 21.82 19.25 -10.60
N ASP A 443 22.00 20.56 -10.55
CA ASP A 443 23.30 21.19 -10.73
C ASP A 443 24.23 20.87 -9.56
N LYS A 444 23.71 20.87 -8.32
CA LYS A 444 24.44 20.36 -7.14
C LYS A 444 24.85 18.90 -7.29
N ALA A 445 23.95 18.03 -7.74
CA ALA A 445 24.27 16.62 -7.97
C ALA A 445 25.43 16.46 -8.97
N PHE A 446 25.36 17.15 -10.11
CA PHE A 446 26.45 17.09 -11.10
C PHE A 446 27.78 17.62 -10.58
N GLN A 447 27.78 18.72 -9.82
CA GLN A 447 29.00 19.29 -9.20
C GLN A 447 29.69 18.28 -8.29
N HIS A 448 28.95 17.39 -7.64
CA HIS A 448 29.46 16.36 -6.75
C HIS A 448 29.64 14.98 -7.40
N GLY A 449 29.53 14.88 -8.73
CA GLY A 449 29.68 13.61 -9.45
C GLY A 449 28.54 12.61 -9.21
N ILE A 450 27.41 13.08 -8.69
CA ILE A 450 26.20 12.31 -8.46
C ILE A 450 25.36 12.37 -9.74
N ARG A 451 24.81 11.23 -10.19
CA ARG A 451 23.88 11.22 -11.33
C ARG A 451 22.44 11.44 -10.82
N PRO A 452 21.82 12.61 -11.09
CA PRO A 452 20.41 12.82 -10.77
C PRO A 452 19.52 12.05 -11.77
N ILE A 453 18.52 11.35 -11.26
CA ILE A 453 17.50 10.62 -12.02
C ILE A 453 16.14 11.17 -11.58
N PHE A 454 15.50 11.95 -12.44
CA PHE A 454 14.21 12.57 -12.11
C PHE A 454 13.06 11.59 -12.33
N LEU A 455 12.11 11.58 -11.40
CA LEU A 455 10.86 10.84 -11.53
C LEU A 455 9.75 11.85 -11.83
N THR A 456 8.93 11.61 -12.86
CA THR A 456 7.74 12.47 -13.06
C THR A 456 6.79 12.32 -11.88
N LEU A 457 6.15 13.43 -11.51
CA LEU A 457 5.19 13.48 -10.42
C LEU A 457 3.96 12.66 -10.81
N PRO A 458 3.55 11.65 -10.03
CA PRO A 458 2.23 11.05 -10.18
C PRO A 458 1.14 12.12 -10.06
N PRO A 459 -0.04 11.93 -10.69
CA PRO A 459 -1.17 12.82 -10.45
C PRO A 459 -1.64 12.73 -9.00
N ILE A 460 -2.53 13.64 -8.61
CA ILE A 460 -3.21 13.63 -7.30
C ILE A 460 -4.73 13.53 -7.50
N ASN A 461 -5.45 13.26 -6.42
CA ASN A 461 -6.91 13.32 -6.37
C ASN A 461 -7.34 14.36 -5.31
N PRO A 462 -7.67 15.60 -5.73
CA PRO A 462 -8.05 16.67 -4.82
C PRO A 462 -9.25 16.35 -3.92
N ALA A 463 -10.22 15.58 -4.42
CA ALA A 463 -11.41 15.23 -3.65
C ALA A 463 -11.08 14.26 -2.51
N ALA A 464 -10.22 13.27 -2.78
CA ALA A 464 -9.72 12.35 -1.76
C ALA A 464 -8.82 13.07 -0.74
N ILE A 465 -7.96 14.00 -1.18
CA ILE A 465 -7.13 14.83 -0.29
C ILE A 465 -8.00 15.65 0.66
N ALA A 466 -9.01 16.35 0.14
CA ALA A 466 -9.93 17.13 0.93
C ALA A 466 -10.70 16.26 1.94
N LYS A 467 -11.10 15.05 1.54
CA LYS A 467 -11.77 14.08 2.42
C LYS A 467 -10.84 13.60 3.54
N ALA A 468 -9.60 13.22 3.19
CA ALA A 468 -8.63 12.62 4.10
C ALA A 468 -8.04 13.61 5.11
N PHE A 469 -7.63 14.79 4.64
CA PHE A 469 -6.83 15.74 5.41
C PHE A 469 -7.56 17.05 5.72
N ASN A 470 -8.75 17.26 5.15
CA ASN A 470 -9.46 18.53 5.21
C ASN A 470 -8.60 19.70 4.67
N GLU A 471 -7.85 19.42 3.60
CA GLU A 471 -6.99 20.38 2.90
C GLU A 471 -7.50 20.64 1.47
N GLU A 472 -7.44 21.90 1.05
CA GLU A 472 -7.71 22.26 -0.35
C GLU A 472 -6.46 22.04 -1.23
N THR A 473 -6.70 21.80 -2.52
CA THR A 473 -5.66 21.73 -3.55
C THR A 473 -5.82 22.91 -4.49
N ALA A 474 -4.70 23.54 -4.87
CA ALA A 474 -4.69 24.65 -5.81
C ALA A 474 -5.46 24.29 -7.11
N PRO A 475 -6.34 25.17 -7.61
CA PRO A 475 -7.26 24.82 -8.71
C PRO A 475 -6.56 24.55 -10.05
N ASP A 476 -5.37 25.12 -10.24
CA ASP A 476 -4.51 25.02 -11.41
C ASP A 476 -3.45 23.90 -11.30
N TRP A 477 -3.50 23.07 -10.25
CA TRP A 477 -2.50 22.03 -9.99
C TRP A 477 -2.18 21.17 -11.22
N ARG A 478 -3.17 20.82 -12.06
CA ARG A 478 -2.94 19.97 -13.24
C ARG A 478 -2.00 20.64 -14.25
N GLU A 479 -2.21 21.92 -14.51
CA GLU A 479 -1.41 22.68 -15.49
C GLU A 479 0.02 22.85 -14.97
N GLU A 480 0.16 23.07 -13.67
CA GLU A 480 1.46 23.20 -13.03
C GLU A 480 2.22 21.85 -12.98
N PHE A 481 1.54 20.75 -12.67
CA PHE A 481 2.11 19.39 -12.75
C PHE A 481 2.54 19.05 -14.18
N ASP A 482 1.72 19.40 -15.18
CA ASP A 482 2.06 19.19 -16.60
C ASP A 482 3.32 19.95 -17.00
N THR A 483 3.44 21.18 -16.53
CA THR A 483 4.60 22.04 -16.79
C THR A 483 5.87 21.46 -16.16
N VAL A 484 5.82 21.05 -14.88
CA VAL A 484 6.96 20.41 -14.20
C VAL A 484 7.30 19.05 -14.83
N ASN A 485 6.31 18.21 -15.12
CA ASN A 485 6.54 16.91 -15.75
C ASN A 485 7.10 17.04 -17.18
N ALA A 486 6.71 18.07 -17.94
CA ALA A 486 7.31 18.37 -19.23
C ALA A 486 8.79 18.79 -19.09
N PHE A 487 9.15 19.52 -18.04
CA PHE A 487 10.56 19.82 -17.72
C PHE A 487 11.33 18.54 -17.33
N ILE A 488 10.75 17.67 -16.49
CA ILE A 488 11.38 16.41 -16.06
C ILE A 488 11.66 15.51 -17.26
N ARG A 489 10.72 15.36 -18.19
CA ARG A 489 10.87 14.55 -19.42
C ARG A 489 11.96 15.06 -20.37
N ARG A 490 12.45 16.29 -20.19
CA ARG A 490 13.58 16.86 -20.95
C ARG A 490 14.94 16.58 -20.30
N GLN A 491 14.97 16.09 -19.06
CA GLN A 491 16.24 15.78 -18.39
C GLN A 491 16.89 14.55 -19.03
N ARG A 492 18.23 14.50 -18.99
CA ARG A 492 18.99 13.39 -19.57
C ARG A 492 18.65 12.04 -18.95
N TYR A 493 18.44 12.01 -17.64
CA TYR A 493 18.09 10.81 -16.89
C TYR A 493 16.76 11.04 -16.19
N TYR A 494 15.70 10.46 -16.74
CA TYR A 494 14.37 10.50 -16.15
C TYR A 494 13.66 9.15 -16.28
N ILE A 495 12.70 8.92 -15.40
CA ILE A 495 11.75 7.79 -15.43
C ILE A 495 10.35 8.38 -15.35
N ASP A 496 9.48 7.96 -16.28
CA ASP A 496 8.12 8.49 -16.38
C ASP A 496 7.14 7.62 -15.60
N LEU A 497 6.65 8.14 -14.46
CA LEU A 497 5.65 7.50 -13.60
C LEU A 497 4.23 7.97 -13.93
N ASP A 498 4.06 9.27 -14.16
CA ASP A 498 2.78 9.96 -14.36
C ASP A 498 1.73 9.18 -15.19
N PRO A 499 2.05 8.65 -16.39
CA PRO A 499 1.07 7.94 -17.22
C PRO A 499 0.52 6.65 -16.61
N TYR A 500 1.24 6.02 -15.67
CA TYR A 500 0.86 4.76 -15.05
C TYR A 500 -0.10 4.94 -13.87
N PHE A 501 -0.17 6.16 -13.35
CA PHE A 501 -0.95 6.53 -12.18
C PHE A 501 -2.16 7.42 -12.52
N CYS A 502 -2.33 7.79 -13.79
CA CYS A 502 -3.51 8.53 -14.27
C CYS A 502 -4.70 7.61 -14.54
N ASP A 503 -5.88 8.02 -14.10
CA ASP A 503 -7.16 7.52 -14.60
C ASP A 503 -7.63 8.27 -15.87
N ALA A 504 -8.88 8.06 -16.28
CA ALA A 504 -9.45 8.73 -17.45
C ALA A 504 -9.63 10.26 -17.26
N ALA A 505 -9.73 10.72 -16.01
CA ALA A 505 -9.80 12.13 -15.63
C ALA A 505 -8.42 12.76 -15.36
N ARG A 506 -7.34 11.97 -15.52
CA ARG A 506 -5.95 12.36 -15.18
C ARG A 506 -5.77 12.62 -13.68
N GLU A 507 -6.54 11.91 -12.86
CA GLU A 507 -6.42 11.92 -11.40
C GLU A 507 -5.85 10.60 -10.91
N LEU A 508 -5.40 10.59 -9.66
CA LEU A 508 -4.89 9.41 -8.99
C LEU A 508 -6.06 8.50 -8.55
N PRO A 509 -6.18 7.26 -9.06
CA PRO A 509 -7.21 6.33 -8.61
C PRO A 509 -7.06 5.95 -7.13
N ASP A 510 -8.18 5.84 -6.42
CA ASP A 510 -8.23 5.43 -5.00
C ASP A 510 -7.54 4.09 -4.73
N ARG A 511 -7.54 3.16 -5.70
CA ARG A 511 -6.83 1.87 -5.58
C ARG A 511 -5.31 2.02 -5.39
N TYR A 512 -4.75 3.15 -5.80
CA TYR A 512 -3.32 3.42 -5.69
C TYR A 512 -2.99 4.34 -4.52
N ALA A 513 -3.94 5.15 -4.05
CA ALA A 513 -3.78 6.03 -2.89
C ALA A 513 -5.16 6.44 -2.39
N ILE A 514 -5.63 5.86 -1.28
CA ILE A 514 -6.96 6.17 -0.74
C ILE A 514 -7.10 7.62 -0.25
N ASP A 515 -6.00 8.29 0.11
CA ASP A 515 -5.97 9.72 0.45
C ASP A 515 -5.80 10.64 -0.77
N GLY A 516 -5.64 10.08 -1.97
CA GLY A 516 -5.42 10.84 -3.19
C GLY A 516 -4.02 11.44 -3.34
N LEU A 517 -3.05 11.09 -2.49
CA LEU A 517 -1.71 11.66 -2.49
C LEU A 517 -0.60 10.61 -2.27
N HIS A 518 -0.66 9.84 -1.19
CA HIS A 518 0.39 8.90 -0.81
C HIS A 518 0.07 7.51 -1.35
N LEU A 519 0.96 6.98 -2.19
CA LEU A 519 0.74 5.67 -2.79
C LEU A 519 0.63 4.56 -1.73
N ASP A 520 -0.40 3.74 -1.84
CA ASP A 520 -0.63 2.52 -1.06
C ASP A 520 0.21 1.37 -1.61
N ILE A 521 0.11 0.19 -1.00
CA ILE A 521 0.91 -1.01 -1.33
C ILE A 521 0.92 -1.30 -2.85
N GLU A 522 -0.24 -1.27 -3.52
CA GLU A 522 -0.30 -1.49 -4.98
C GLU A 522 0.45 -0.40 -5.76
N GLY A 523 0.29 0.87 -5.35
CA GLY A 523 0.96 1.99 -5.99
C GLY A 523 2.48 1.97 -5.77
N LYS A 524 2.95 1.65 -4.56
CA LYS A 524 4.37 1.52 -4.21
C LYS A 524 5.04 0.40 -5.01
N LYS A 525 4.38 -0.76 -5.13
CA LYS A 525 4.84 -1.87 -5.99
C LYS A 525 4.95 -1.46 -7.45
N LEU A 526 3.92 -0.79 -7.99
CA LEU A 526 3.93 -0.32 -9.38
C LEU A 526 5.03 0.72 -9.63
N MET A 527 5.22 1.68 -8.72
CA MET A 527 6.29 2.68 -8.80
C MET A 527 7.66 2.01 -8.87
N ALA A 528 7.94 1.07 -7.96
CA ALA A 528 9.19 0.32 -7.97
C ALA A 528 9.36 -0.53 -9.23
N GLN A 529 8.31 -1.18 -9.72
CA GLN A 529 8.34 -1.95 -10.99
C GLN A 529 8.75 -1.06 -12.17
N ILE A 530 8.18 0.14 -12.28
CA ILE A 530 8.53 1.10 -13.36
C ILE A 530 9.98 1.56 -13.22
N ILE A 531 10.43 1.85 -11.99
CA ILE A 531 11.83 2.24 -11.72
C ILE A 531 12.78 1.11 -12.13
N ASN A 532 12.53 -0.12 -11.66
CA ASN A 532 13.33 -1.31 -11.97
C ASN A 532 13.41 -1.57 -13.47
N ALA A 533 12.29 -1.48 -14.20
CA ALA A 533 12.23 -1.70 -15.64
C ALA A 533 13.05 -0.66 -16.44
N ASN A 534 13.25 0.53 -15.89
CA ASN A 534 13.99 1.62 -16.52
C ASN A 534 15.42 1.77 -15.99
N TRP A 535 15.81 1.02 -14.95
CA TRP A 535 17.03 1.28 -14.20
C TRP A 535 18.29 1.20 -15.07
N THR A 536 18.41 0.18 -15.92
CA THR A 536 19.53 0.02 -16.85
C THR A 536 19.67 1.23 -17.78
N ARG A 537 18.56 1.77 -18.31
CA ARG A 537 18.55 2.90 -19.25
C ARG A 537 19.10 4.19 -18.63
N VAL A 538 18.92 4.38 -17.32
CA VAL A 538 19.33 5.61 -16.63
C VAL A 538 20.68 5.48 -15.91
N THR A 539 21.19 4.26 -15.73
CA THR A 539 22.43 3.99 -14.99
C THR A 539 23.61 3.54 -15.84
N GLN A 540 23.36 2.92 -16.99
CA GLN A 540 24.38 2.61 -18.01
C GLN A 540 24.43 3.73 -19.03
#